data_AF-A0A8D8FXT4-F1
#
_entry.id   AF-A0A8D8FXT4-F1
#
_cell.length_a   1.000
_cell.length_b   1.000
_cell.length_c   1.000
_cell.angle_alpha   90.00
_cell.angle_beta   90.00
_cell.angle_gamma   90.00
#
_symmetry.space_group_name_H-M   'P 1'
#
loop_
_entity.id
_entity.type
_entity.pdbx_description
1 polymer ?
#
loop_
_entity_poly.entity_id
_entity_poly.type
_entity_poly.pdbx_seq_one_letter_code
_entity_poly.pdbx_strand_id
1 'polypeptide(L)'
;MSRLADYFVIVGYDHEKERTGTRNGKILQRFPEKDWPDTPFICGIEWFCQPQGWSLSTVRQEPQFFVSVLTDIDANRHYCACLCFNETIAITPSKPIDEEEEDDALSPSSRALLAANSGPPSITHHSIMYAPKCLVIVSRLDYIETFRNCLGTIYTVY
;
A
#
# COMPACT_ATOMS: atom_id res chain seq x y z
N MET A 1 -2.03 24.41 21.69
CA MET A 1 -1.38 25.18 20.59
C MET A 1 -2.23 25.00 19.34
N SER A 2 -2.42 26.05 18.55
CA SER A 2 -3.04 25.92 17.22
C SER A 2 -2.02 25.37 16.23
N ARG A 3 -2.32 24.24 15.59
CA ARG A 3 -1.53 23.67 14.50
C ARG A 3 -2.38 23.52 13.25
N LEU A 4 -1.76 23.69 12.08
CA LEU A 4 -2.44 23.59 10.78
C LEU A 4 -2.85 22.13 10.49
N ALA A 5 -1.96 21.18 10.77
CA ALA A 5 -2.18 19.76 10.65
C ALA A 5 -1.75 19.07 11.95
N ASP A 6 -2.54 18.12 12.41
CA ASP A 6 -2.20 17.27 13.55
C ASP A 6 -1.22 16.18 13.10
N TYR A 7 -1.47 15.57 11.93
CA TYR A 7 -0.60 14.56 11.33
C TYR A 7 -0.51 14.67 9.80
N PHE A 8 0.62 14.25 9.25
CA PHE A 8 0.78 13.88 7.85
C PHE A 8 1.14 12.39 7.78
N VAL A 9 0.50 11.63 6.90
CA VAL A 9 0.60 10.17 6.86
C VAL A 9 0.71 9.70 5.42
N ILE A 10 1.61 8.74 5.19
CA ILE A 10 1.72 8.02 3.93
C ILE A 10 1.20 6.62 4.19
N VAL A 11 0.15 6.24 3.47
CA VAL A 11 -0.49 4.93 3.55
C VAL A 11 -0.28 4.20 2.23
N GLY A 12 0.10 2.94 2.27
CA GLY A 12 0.33 2.13 1.08
C GLY A 12 -0.30 0.75 1.18
N TYR A 13 -0.33 0.06 0.05
CA TYR A 13 -0.79 -1.33 -0.01
C TYR A 13 0.10 -2.28 0.79
N ASP A 14 -0.51 -3.19 1.55
CA ASP A 14 0.23 -4.18 2.33
C ASP A 14 0.48 -5.47 1.54
N HIS A 15 1.57 -5.50 0.79
CA HIS A 15 1.99 -6.66 -0.03
C HIS A 15 2.21 -7.95 0.77
N GLU A 16 2.49 -7.88 2.07
CA GLU A 16 2.73 -9.08 2.89
C GLU A 16 1.43 -9.81 3.19
N LYS A 17 0.36 -9.05 3.47
CA LYS A 17 -0.97 -9.59 3.77
C LYS A 17 -1.72 -10.05 2.53
N GLU A 18 -1.35 -9.57 1.34
CA GLU A 18 -1.93 -10.09 0.10
C GLU A 18 -1.68 -11.59 -0.06
N ARG A 19 -0.49 -12.05 0.32
CA ARG A 19 -0.11 -13.49 0.26
C ARG A 19 -0.98 -14.36 1.17
N THR A 20 -1.60 -13.77 2.20
CA THR A 20 -2.53 -14.44 3.10
C THR A 20 -3.99 -14.21 2.71
N GLY A 21 -4.25 -13.66 1.51
CA GLY A 21 -5.58 -13.39 0.97
C GLY A 21 -6.24 -12.13 1.53
N THR A 22 -5.54 -11.33 2.34
CA THR A 22 -6.09 -10.14 2.99
C THR A 22 -5.65 -8.86 2.27
N ARG A 23 -6.63 -8.01 1.96
CA ARG A 23 -6.46 -6.78 1.18
C ARG A 23 -6.53 -5.54 2.06
N ASN A 24 -5.38 -5.14 2.61
CA ASN A 24 -5.31 -4.05 3.58
C ASN A 24 -4.29 -2.97 3.17
N GLY A 25 -4.49 -1.78 3.73
CA GLY A 25 -3.49 -0.73 3.76
C GLY A 25 -2.57 -0.89 4.97
N LYS A 26 -1.43 -0.19 4.92
CA LYS A 26 -0.52 -0.02 6.05
C LYS A 26 0.04 1.38 6.08
N ILE A 27 0.32 1.87 7.29
CA ILE A 27 1.04 3.12 7.48
C ILE A 27 2.50 2.90 7.10
N LEU A 28 2.95 3.56 6.03
CA LEU A 28 4.34 3.52 5.58
C LEU A 28 5.20 4.53 6.34
N GLN A 29 4.63 5.72 6.56
CA GLN A 29 5.30 6.80 7.26
C GLN A 29 4.27 7.73 7.89
N ARG A 30 4.64 8.37 9.00
CA ARG A 30 3.82 9.43 9.61
C ARG A 30 4.69 10.51 10.21
N PHE A 31 4.11 11.70 10.30
CA PHE A 31 4.69 12.85 10.96
C PHE A 31 3.63 13.57 11.79
N PRO A 32 3.92 13.95 13.05
CA PRO A 32 5.09 13.49 13.81
C PRO A 32 5.05 11.97 14.09
N GLU A 33 6.22 11.39 14.38
CA GLU A 33 6.36 9.99 14.79
C GLU A 33 5.88 9.73 16.22
N LYS A 34 5.85 10.77 17.05
CA LYS A 34 5.33 10.71 18.43
C LYS A 34 3.98 11.38 18.49
N ASP A 35 3.13 10.85 19.35
CA ASP A 35 1.77 11.32 19.46
C ASP A 35 1.68 12.64 20.23
N TRP A 36 0.73 13.47 19.84
CA TRP A 36 0.44 14.68 20.59
C TRP A 36 -0.35 14.32 21.86
N PRO A 37 -0.04 14.92 23.01
CA PRO A 37 -0.77 14.65 24.26
C PRO A 37 -2.26 14.99 24.16
N ASP A 38 -2.61 16.00 23.37
CA ASP A 38 -3.98 16.51 23.21
C ASP A 38 -4.71 15.95 21.98
N THR A 39 -4.01 15.27 21.07
CA THR A 39 -4.60 14.68 19.86
C THR A 39 -3.79 13.45 19.49
N PRO A 40 -4.04 12.29 20.12
CA PRO A 40 -3.35 11.04 19.80
C PRO A 40 -3.55 10.63 18.35
N PHE A 41 -2.67 9.76 17.84
CA PHE A 41 -2.80 9.28 16.47
C PHE A 41 -4.04 8.41 16.31
N ILE A 42 -4.75 8.57 15.19
CA ILE A 42 -5.96 7.80 14.90
C ILE A 42 -5.55 6.40 14.40
N CYS A 43 -5.68 5.39 15.27
CA CYS A 43 -5.45 4.00 14.88
C CYS A 43 -6.45 3.55 13.80
N GLY A 44 -5.98 2.83 12.79
CA GLY A 44 -6.83 2.31 11.71
C GLY A 44 -7.19 3.33 10.64
N ILE A 45 -6.52 4.50 10.60
CA ILE A 45 -6.78 5.54 9.60
C ILE A 45 -6.67 5.01 8.16
N GLU A 46 -5.83 4.00 7.92
CA GLU A 46 -5.66 3.36 6.61
C GLU A 46 -6.95 2.80 6.01
N TRP A 47 -7.94 2.46 6.84
CA TRP A 47 -9.25 1.97 6.38
C TRP A 47 -10.07 3.07 5.68
N PHE A 48 -9.81 4.33 6.02
CA PHE A 48 -10.51 5.50 5.49
C PHE A 48 -9.75 6.19 4.37
N CYS A 49 -8.51 5.77 4.11
CA CYS A 49 -7.63 6.34 3.09
C CYS A 49 -7.81 5.69 1.71
N GLN A 50 -8.67 4.68 1.58
CA GLN A 50 -8.98 4.10 0.27
C GLN A 50 -10.43 3.58 0.20
N PRO A 51 -11.40 4.42 -0.22
CA PRO A 51 -12.83 4.07 -0.19
C PRO A 51 -13.19 2.94 -1.15
N GLN A 52 -12.40 2.73 -2.21
CA GLN A 52 -12.56 1.61 -3.15
C GLN A 52 -11.88 0.32 -2.67
N GLY A 53 -11.29 0.34 -1.46
CA GLY A 53 -10.55 -0.76 -0.90
C GLY A 53 -9.12 -0.89 -1.43
N TRP A 54 -8.32 -1.69 -0.72
CA TRP A 54 -6.92 -1.91 -1.03
C TRP A 54 -6.79 -3.09 -1.99
N SER A 55 -6.70 -2.84 -3.30
CA SER A 55 -6.52 -3.89 -4.31
C SER A 55 -5.57 -3.46 -5.41
N LEU A 56 -4.79 -4.41 -5.92
CA LEU A 56 -4.01 -4.21 -7.13
C LEU A 56 -4.91 -4.02 -8.35
N SER A 57 -4.46 -3.17 -9.27
CA SER A 57 -5.11 -2.92 -10.55
C SER A 57 -4.15 -3.20 -11.70
N THR A 58 -4.67 -3.69 -12.83
CA THR A 58 -3.92 -3.76 -14.10
C THR A 58 -4.00 -2.46 -14.89
N VAL A 59 -4.89 -1.54 -14.49
CA VAL A 59 -5.10 -0.24 -15.11
C VAL A 59 -4.56 0.86 -14.21
N ARG A 60 -3.78 1.76 -14.79
CA ARG A 60 -3.31 2.97 -14.10
C ARG A 60 -4.49 3.91 -13.87
N GLN A 61 -4.68 4.35 -12.63
CA GLN A 61 -5.69 5.36 -12.29
C GLN A 61 -5.00 6.71 -12.06
N GLU A 62 -5.73 7.79 -12.37
CA GLU A 62 -5.30 9.15 -12.06
C GLU A 62 -5.41 9.43 -10.56
N PRO A 63 -4.58 10.33 -9.99
CA PRO A 63 -4.69 10.71 -8.61
C PRO A 63 -6.06 11.31 -8.27
N GLN A 64 -6.66 10.86 -7.17
CA GLN A 64 -7.97 11.32 -6.72
C GLN A 64 -7.87 11.92 -5.33
N PHE A 65 -8.49 13.08 -5.16
CA PHE A 65 -8.60 13.74 -3.87
C PHE A 65 -10.01 13.59 -3.30
N PHE A 66 -10.08 13.26 -2.02
CA PHE A 66 -11.31 13.30 -1.23
C PHE A 66 -10.99 13.62 0.23
N VAL A 67 -12.02 13.80 1.05
CA VAL A 67 -11.88 14.00 2.49
C VAL A 67 -12.75 13.00 3.22
N SER A 68 -12.13 12.21 4.09
CA SER A 68 -12.83 11.41 5.09
C SER A 68 -12.94 12.21 6.38
N VAL A 69 -14.11 12.22 7.03
CA VAL A 69 -14.31 12.95 8.30
C VAL A 69 -14.54 11.94 9.41
N LEU A 70 -13.60 11.89 10.36
CA LEU A 70 -13.67 11.02 11.52
C LEU A 70 -14.12 11.84 12.73
N THR A 71 -15.06 11.31 13.51
CA THR A 71 -15.59 12.00 14.69
C THR A 71 -15.17 11.23 15.94
N ASP A 72 -14.58 11.93 16.91
CA ASP A 72 -14.17 11.32 18.18
C ASP A 72 -15.29 11.29 19.23
N ILE A 73 -14.97 10.76 20.41
CA ILE A 73 -15.93 10.62 21.53
C ILE A 73 -16.41 11.97 22.08
N ASP A 74 -15.61 13.02 21.92
CA ASP A 74 -15.92 14.38 22.34
C ASP A 74 -16.66 15.17 21.24
N ALA A 75 -17.07 14.48 20.17
CA ALA A 75 -17.71 15.03 18.98
C ALA A 75 -16.84 16.02 18.17
N ASN A 76 -15.52 16.01 18.37
CA ASN A 76 -14.62 16.76 17.50
C ASN A 76 -14.48 16.06 16.15
N ARG A 77 -14.41 16.87 15.09
CA ARG A 77 -14.21 16.40 13.72
C ARG A 77 -12.72 16.44 13.37
N HIS A 78 -12.23 15.33 12.84
CA HIS A 78 -10.91 15.16 12.27
C HIS A 78 -11.06 14.99 10.76
N TYR A 79 -10.67 16.01 10.01
CA TYR A 79 -10.68 16.02 8.55
C TYR A 79 -9.42 15.31 8.06
N CYS A 80 -9.60 14.17 7.40
CA CYS A 80 -8.55 13.40 6.74
C CYS A 80 -8.61 13.73 5.25
N ALA A 81 -7.85 14.75 4.83
CA ALA A 81 -7.67 15.07 3.43
C ALA A 81 -6.76 14.01 2.80
N CYS A 82 -7.28 13.28 1.81
CA CYS A 82 -6.63 12.14 1.18
C CYS A 82 -6.35 12.44 -0.29
N LEU A 83 -5.12 12.21 -0.73
CA LEU A 83 -4.76 12.16 -2.14
C LEU A 83 -4.27 10.75 -2.47
N CYS A 84 -5.15 9.97 -3.10
CA CYS A 84 -4.91 8.60 -3.51
C CYS A 84 -4.35 8.56 -4.92
N PHE A 85 -3.40 7.68 -5.16
CA PHE A 85 -2.77 7.44 -6.45
C PHE A 85 -2.24 6.00 -6.48
N ASN A 86 -1.72 5.56 -7.61
CA ASN A 86 -1.13 4.23 -7.72
C ASN A 86 0.38 4.29 -7.95
N GLU A 87 1.10 3.40 -7.30
CA GLU A 87 2.49 3.09 -7.61
C GLU A 87 2.60 1.86 -8.51
N THR A 88 3.59 1.85 -9.39
CA THR A 88 3.87 0.70 -10.25
C THR A 88 4.58 -0.39 -9.47
N ILE A 89 4.09 -1.61 -9.58
CA ILE A 89 4.74 -2.81 -9.03
C ILE A 89 5.02 -3.80 -10.15
N ALA A 90 6.20 -4.41 -10.13
CA ALA A 90 6.53 -5.53 -11.00
C ALA A 90 6.26 -6.83 -10.24
N ILE A 91 5.33 -7.63 -10.72
CA ILE A 91 5.04 -8.94 -10.14
C ILE A 91 5.70 -9.99 -11.01
N THR A 92 6.63 -10.73 -10.40
CA THR A 92 7.20 -11.94 -10.98
C THR A 92 6.22 -13.08 -10.71
N PRO A 93 5.65 -13.74 -11.72
CA PRO A 93 4.83 -14.91 -11.50
C PRO A 93 5.67 -15.97 -10.78
N SER A 94 5.21 -16.44 -9.61
CA SER A 94 5.77 -17.63 -8.99
C SER A 94 5.54 -18.81 -9.93
N LYS A 95 6.60 -19.61 -10.15
CA LYS A 95 6.60 -20.81 -10.98
C LYS A 95 5.34 -21.65 -10.69
N PRO A 96 4.63 -22.18 -11.72
CA PRO A 96 3.53 -23.08 -11.46
C PRO A 96 4.02 -24.24 -10.60
N ILE A 97 3.22 -24.56 -9.59
CA ILE A 97 3.38 -25.77 -8.79
C ILE A 97 2.91 -26.87 -9.74
N ASP A 98 3.82 -27.44 -10.53
CA ASP A 98 3.52 -28.66 -11.26
C ASP A 98 3.23 -29.73 -10.20
N GLU A 99 1.98 -30.18 -10.20
CA GLU A 99 1.49 -31.35 -9.50
C GLU A 99 2.20 -32.58 -10.08
N GLU A 100 3.25 -33.06 -9.42
CA GLU A 100 3.73 -34.43 -9.57
C GLU A 100 3.82 -35.06 -8.17
N GLU A 101 2.65 -35.39 -7.62
CA GLU A 101 2.51 -36.51 -6.69
C GLU A 101 2.26 -37.77 -7.52
N GLU A 102 3.29 -38.59 -7.76
CA GLU A 102 3.18 -40.06 -7.78
C GLU A 102 4.56 -40.73 -7.76
N ASP A 103 4.86 -41.26 -6.58
CA ASP A 103 5.37 -42.62 -6.30
C ASP A 103 6.88 -42.99 -6.35
N ASP A 104 7.24 -43.61 -5.21
CA ASP A 104 8.16 -44.72 -4.95
C ASP A 104 9.71 -44.61 -4.95
N ALA A 105 10.25 -44.88 -3.75
CA ALA A 105 11.40 -45.74 -3.43
C ALA A 105 12.79 -45.58 -4.11
N LEU A 106 13.77 -45.21 -3.25
CA LEU A 106 15.14 -45.76 -3.11
C LEU A 106 16.25 -45.36 -4.13
N SER A 107 17.19 -44.50 -3.71
CA SER A 107 18.65 -44.79 -3.57
C SER A 107 19.55 -43.53 -3.67
N PRO A 108 20.59 -43.38 -2.83
CA PRO A 108 21.48 -42.22 -2.83
C PRO A 108 22.80 -42.50 -3.57
N SER A 109 22.82 -42.44 -4.90
CA SER A 109 24.09 -42.45 -5.65
C SER A 109 23.92 -42.04 -7.11
N SER A 110 23.96 -40.74 -7.40
CA SER A 110 24.37 -40.21 -8.72
C SER A 110 24.45 -38.68 -8.69
N ARG A 111 25.32 -38.18 -7.80
CA ARG A 111 25.87 -36.82 -7.92
C ARG A 111 26.90 -36.82 -9.04
N ALA A 112 26.47 -36.75 -10.29
CA ALA A 112 27.22 -36.26 -11.46
C ALA A 112 26.45 -36.62 -12.72
N LEU A 113 26.40 -35.69 -13.68
CA LEU A 113 25.89 -35.85 -15.05
C LEU A 113 24.39 -35.54 -15.29
N LEU A 114 23.94 -34.32 -14.97
CA LEU A 114 22.98 -33.59 -15.83
C LEU A 114 23.30 -32.08 -15.82
N ALA A 115 24.56 -31.76 -16.11
CA ALA A 115 24.97 -30.43 -16.55
C ALA A 115 24.73 -30.31 -18.06
N ALA A 116 23.47 -30.23 -18.49
CA ALA A 116 23.09 -29.91 -19.88
C ALA A 116 21.58 -29.65 -20.01
N ASN A 117 21.05 -28.65 -19.28
CA ASN A 117 19.77 -28.04 -19.65
C ASN A 117 19.99 -26.54 -19.86
N SER A 118 20.83 -26.22 -20.85
CA SER A 118 20.84 -24.91 -21.50
C SER A 118 19.60 -24.79 -22.38
N GLY A 119 18.43 -24.71 -21.73
CA GLY A 119 17.24 -24.15 -22.36
C GLY A 119 17.46 -22.65 -22.62
N PRO A 120 16.74 -22.04 -23.58
CA PRO A 120 16.82 -20.59 -23.78
C PRO A 120 16.53 -19.87 -22.45
N PRO A 121 17.11 -18.69 -22.21
CA PRO A 121 16.82 -17.93 -21.00
C PRO A 121 15.31 -17.80 -20.88
N SER A 122 14.73 -18.39 -19.83
CA SER A 122 13.32 -18.23 -19.53
C SER A 122 13.06 -16.74 -19.42
N ILE A 123 12.33 -16.19 -20.41
CA ILE A 123 11.93 -14.78 -20.40
C ILE A 123 11.01 -14.65 -19.19
N THR A 124 11.54 -14.13 -18.08
CA THR A 124 10.74 -13.80 -16.90
C THR A 124 9.79 -12.69 -17.28
N HIS A 125 8.55 -13.04 -17.62
CA HIS A 125 7.50 -12.10 -17.95
C HIS A 125 7.04 -11.41 -16.66
N HIS A 126 7.63 -10.26 -16.34
CA HIS A 126 7.14 -9.41 -15.26
C HIS A 126 5.81 -8.79 -15.71
N SER A 127 4.75 -9.04 -14.94
CA SER A 127 3.49 -8.32 -15.15
C SER A 127 3.54 -7.04 -14.33
N ILE A 128 3.34 -5.89 -14.98
CA ILE A 128 3.20 -4.60 -14.29
C ILE A 128 1.78 -4.52 -13.73
N MET A 129 1.68 -4.25 -12.43
CA MET A 129 0.42 -3.91 -11.77
C MET A 129 0.56 -2.56 -11.05
N TYR A 130 -0.55 -2.05 -10.54
CA TYR A 130 -0.66 -0.76 -9.88
C TYR A 130 -1.21 -0.95 -8.47
N ALA A 131 -0.39 -0.65 -7.46
CA ALA A 131 -0.77 -0.74 -6.06
C ALA A 131 -1.26 0.63 -5.56
N PRO A 132 -2.38 0.69 -4.81
CA PRO A 132 -2.86 1.94 -4.27
C PRO A 132 -1.93 2.49 -3.17
N LYS A 133 -1.79 3.82 -3.15
CA LYS A 133 -1.06 4.60 -2.15
C LYS A 133 -1.83 5.90 -1.89
N CYS A 134 -1.68 6.45 -0.69
CA CYS A 134 -2.39 7.66 -0.27
C CYS A 134 -1.48 8.57 0.55
N LEU A 135 -1.46 9.85 0.21
CA LEU A 135 -0.96 10.91 1.08
C LEU A 135 -2.13 11.48 1.89
N VAL A 136 -1.95 11.69 3.19
CA VAL A 136 -3.04 12.08 4.08
C VAL A 136 -2.59 13.22 4.98
N ILE A 137 -3.37 14.30 5.02
CA ILE A 137 -3.28 15.32 6.07
C ILE A 137 -4.46 15.12 7.01
N VAL A 138 -4.17 15.01 8.31
CA VAL A 138 -5.18 14.96 9.37
C VAL A 138 -5.18 16.30 10.08
N SER A 139 -6.33 16.94 10.16
CA SER A 139 -6.49 18.22 10.86
C SER A 139 -7.88 18.35 11.47
N ARG A 140 -7.96 19.06 12.60
CA ARG A 140 -9.24 19.55 13.16
C ARG A 140 -9.80 20.77 12.42
N LEU A 141 -9.04 21.38 11.50
CA LEU A 141 -9.43 22.55 10.73
C LEU A 141 -10.07 22.14 9.41
N ASP A 142 -11.15 22.81 9.01
CA ASP A 142 -11.87 22.53 7.75
C ASP A 142 -11.30 23.33 6.56
N TYR A 143 -10.00 23.15 6.28
CA TYR A 143 -9.28 23.86 5.21
C TYR A 143 -9.06 22.96 3.98
N ILE A 144 -10.15 22.39 3.46
CA ILE A 144 -10.13 21.37 2.40
C ILE A 144 -9.31 21.81 1.17
N GLU A 145 -9.52 23.03 0.67
CA GLU A 145 -8.79 23.52 -0.52
C GLU A 145 -7.30 23.71 -0.24
N THR A 146 -6.95 24.23 0.93
CA THR A 146 -5.55 24.36 1.35
C THR A 146 -4.88 22.99 1.41
N PHE A 147 -5.53 22.00 2.02
CA PHE A 147 -4.98 20.64 2.10
C PHE A 147 -4.88 19.97 0.74
N ARG A 148 -5.87 20.15 -0.15
CA ARG A 148 -5.79 19.70 -1.55
C ARG A 148 -4.55 20.26 -2.24
N ASN A 149 -4.30 21.57 -2.11
CA ASN A 149 -3.16 22.24 -2.71
C ASN A 149 -1.82 21.78 -2.10
N CYS A 150 -1.77 21.59 -0.78
CA CYS A 150 -0.60 21.04 -0.09
C CYS A 150 -0.28 19.62 -0.58
N LEU A 151 -1.27 18.73 -0.59
CA LEU A 151 -1.09 17.35 -1.05
C LEU A 151 -0.74 17.28 -2.54
N GLY A 152 -1.34 18.13 -3.37
CA GLY A 152 -0.99 18.25 -4.78
C GLY A 152 0.47 18.65 -4.96
N THR A 153 0.93 19.67 -4.22
CA THR A 153 2.35 20.08 -4.23
C THR A 153 3.27 18.95 -3.77
N ILE A 154 2.95 18.26 -2.66
CA ILE A 154 3.76 17.14 -2.16
C ILE A 154 3.82 16.02 -3.21
N TYR A 155 2.70 15.71 -3.87
CA TYR A 155 2.64 14.68 -4.90
C TYR A 155 3.51 14.99 -6.12
N THR A 156 3.67 16.27 -6.50
CA THR A 156 4.54 16.62 -7.64
C THR A 156 6.03 16.35 -7.41
N VAL A 157 6.46 16.20 -6.16
CA VAL A 157 7.85 15.95 -5.78
C VAL A 157 8.06 14.58 -5.11
N TYR A 158 7.01 13.76 -5.06
CA TYR A 158 7.03 12.40 -4.51
C TYR A 158 7.66 11.42 -5.50
#